data_AF-A0A4P7PPT1-F1
#
_entry.id   AF-A0A4P7PPT1-F1
#
_cell.length_a   1.000
_cell.length_b   1.000
_cell.length_c   1.000
_cell.angle_alpha   90.00
_cell.angle_beta   90.00
_cell.angle_gamma   90.00
#
_symmetry.space_group_name_H-M   'P 1'
#
loop_
_entity.id
_entity.type
_entity.pdbx_description
1 polymer ?
#
loop_
_entity_poly.entity_id
_entity_poly.type
_entity_poly.pdbx_seq_one_letter_code
_entity_poly.pdbx_strand_id
1 'polypeptide(L)'
;MLASRIAAFPALSVGAFCSRTGTALASLFMKPTRHDLIRQCSTWADCARKQHGDDAIRTGTLFGISLSSVDSKAANAIFEFFWPYALKQGWSDVYLGSPVPGLRGWLSKNPDITVAQYVRSERQGLPLDPQLRYYFKKGFRKIVAIKDNYFPHEPSLDVGVLILGKVPLSGLSFIWKRVPLPWLQRMKKLFFACL
;
A
#
# COMPACT_ATOMS: atom_id res chain seq x y z
N MET A 1 -2.93 0.25 -20.04
CA MET A 1 -3.15 -0.25 -18.67
C MET A 1 -2.85 0.76 -17.57
N LEU A 2 -1.76 1.54 -17.63
CA LEU A 2 -1.47 2.57 -16.63
C LEU A 2 -2.33 3.84 -16.81
N ALA A 3 -2.40 4.38 -18.02
CA ALA A 3 -3.19 5.58 -18.33
C ALA A 3 -4.67 5.43 -17.96
N SER A 4 -5.25 4.24 -18.15
CA SER A 4 -6.64 3.95 -17.76
C SER A 4 -6.86 3.96 -16.24
N ARG A 5 -5.85 3.58 -15.44
CA ARG A 5 -5.91 3.66 -13.97
C ARG A 5 -5.83 5.12 -13.49
N ILE A 6 -4.97 5.91 -14.13
CA ILE A 6 -4.86 7.36 -13.86
C ILE A 6 -6.16 8.06 -14.20
N ALA A 7 -6.72 7.79 -15.39
CA ALA A 7 -7.98 8.38 -15.83
C ALA A 7 -9.15 7.99 -14.91
N ALA A 8 -9.13 6.78 -14.35
CA ALA A 8 -10.15 6.33 -13.42
C ALA A 8 -10.11 7.06 -12.08
N PHE A 9 -8.91 7.28 -11.52
CA PHE A 9 -8.74 7.88 -10.19
C PHE A 9 -7.60 8.92 -10.17
N PRO A 10 -7.75 10.06 -10.87
CA PRO A 10 -6.66 11.02 -11.03
C PRO A 10 -6.22 11.63 -9.69
N ALA A 11 -7.16 11.87 -8.78
CA ALA A 11 -6.87 12.39 -7.44
C ALA A 11 -6.15 11.40 -6.51
N LEU A 12 -6.09 10.12 -6.89
CA LEU A 12 -5.39 9.04 -6.16
C LEU A 12 -4.18 8.53 -6.93
N SER A 13 -3.74 9.29 -7.93
CA SER A 13 -2.56 9.04 -8.75
C SER A 13 -1.52 10.13 -8.44
N VAL A 14 -0.45 9.76 -7.73
CA VAL A 14 0.57 10.70 -7.24
C VAL A 14 1.92 10.36 -7.85
N GLY A 15 2.65 11.38 -8.29
CA GLY A 15 4.04 11.26 -8.76
C GLY A 15 4.98 12.15 -7.97
N ALA A 16 6.22 11.71 -7.81
CA ALA A 16 7.32 12.56 -7.35
C ALA A 16 8.32 12.72 -8.51
N PHE A 17 8.75 13.96 -8.75
CA PHE A 17 9.58 14.33 -9.89
C PHE A 17 10.84 15.05 -9.42
N CYS A 18 11.94 14.86 -10.14
CA CYS A 18 13.16 15.64 -9.94
C CYS A 18 12.88 17.11 -10.26
N SER A 19 13.12 18.01 -9.31
CA SER A 19 12.85 19.44 -9.48
C SER A 19 13.72 20.12 -10.54
N ARG A 20 14.89 19.54 -10.86
CA ARG A 20 15.82 20.08 -11.87
C ARG A 20 15.51 19.59 -13.28
N THR A 21 15.22 18.29 -13.43
CA THR A 21 15.11 17.65 -14.74
C THR A 21 13.67 17.31 -15.14
N GLY A 22 12.72 17.41 -14.21
CA GLY A 22 11.33 16.97 -14.41
C GLY A 22 11.14 15.45 -14.51
N THR A 23 12.20 14.65 -14.36
CA THR A 23 12.14 13.19 -14.47
C THR A 23 11.31 12.59 -13.34
N ALA A 24 10.42 11.64 -13.66
CA ALA A 24 9.65 10.90 -12.65
C ALA A 24 10.58 9.97 -11.85
N LEU A 25 10.55 10.11 -10.52
CA LEU A 25 11.38 9.35 -9.58
C LEU A 25 10.57 8.30 -8.81
N ALA A 26 9.29 8.60 -8.56
CA ALA A 26 8.37 7.66 -7.94
C ALA A 26 6.93 7.91 -8.41
N SER A 27 6.09 6.88 -8.35
CA SER A 27 4.66 6.98 -8.56
C SER A 27 3.88 6.07 -7.63
N LEU A 28 2.70 6.52 -7.22
CA LEU A 28 1.74 5.81 -6.40
C LEU A 28 0.36 5.90 -7.05
N PHE A 29 -0.29 4.76 -7.23
CA PHE A 29 -1.65 4.69 -7.75
C PHE A 29 -2.53 3.94 -6.75
N MET A 30 -3.68 4.52 -6.42
CA MET A 30 -4.66 3.93 -5.52
C MET A 30 -6.06 4.03 -6.11
N LYS A 31 -6.97 3.22 -5.57
CA LYS A 31 -8.40 3.33 -5.80
C LYS A 31 -9.19 3.19 -4.50
N PRO A 32 -10.42 3.72 -4.42
CA PRO A 32 -11.35 3.40 -3.36
C PRO A 32 -11.69 1.91 -3.37
N THR A 33 -11.99 1.36 -2.20
CA THR A 33 -12.48 -0.02 -2.05
C THR A 33 -13.27 -0.19 -0.77
N ARG A 34 -13.68 -1.41 -0.44
CA ARG A 34 -14.30 -1.79 0.82
C ARG A 34 -13.56 -2.98 1.43
N HIS A 35 -13.61 -3.11 2.76
CA HIS A 35 -12.97 -4.22 3.46
C HIS A 35 -13.49 -5.60 3.06
N ASP A 36 -14.81 -5.74 2.85
CA ASP A 36 -15.43 -6.99 2.41
C ASP A 36 -14.99 -7.36 1.00
N LEU A 37 -15.05 -6.40 0.09
CA LEU A 37 -14.74 -6.58 -1.32
C LEU A 37 -13.28 -6.97 -1.55
N ILE A 38 -12.34 -6.26 -0.93
CA ILE A 38 -10.91 -6.50 -1.16
C ILE A 38 -10.47 -7.89 -0.64
N ARG A 39 -11.16 -8.41 0.39
CA ARG A 39 -10.87 -9.75 0.93
C ARG A 39 -11.35 -10.85 -0.02
N GLN A 40 -12.42 -10.60 -0.76
CA GLN A 40 -13.02 -11.55 -1.73
C GLN A 40 -12.24 -11.64 -3.04
N CYS A 41 -11.49 -10.59 -3.43
CA CYS A 41 -10.69 -10.62 -4.64
C CYS A 41 -9.67 -11.76 -4.63
N SER A 42 -9.68 -12.62 -5.65
CA SER A 42 -8.82 -13.80 -5.73
C SER A 42 -7.40 -13.46 -6.18
N THR A 43 -7.24 -12.48 -7.08
CA THR A 43 -5.95 -12.04 -7.61
C THR A 43 -5.68 -10.57 -7.36
N TRP A 44 -4.41 -10.13 -7.45
CA TRP A 44 -4.09 -8.71 -7.40
C TRP A 44 -4.75 -7.94 -8.55
N ALA A 45 -4.86 -8.57 -9.73
CA ALA A 45 -5.49 -7.94 -10.88
C ALA A 45 -6.98 -7.64 -10.63
N ASP A 46 -7.67 -8.52 -9.89
CA ASP A 46 -9.06 -8.29 -9.47
C ASP A 46 -9.15 -7.13 -8.46
N CYS A 47 -8.21 -7.07 -7.51
CA CYS A 47 -8.09 -5.95 -6.58
C CYS A 47 -7.82 -4.62 -7.31
N ALA A 48 -6.98 -4.63 -8.35
CA ALA A 48 -6.54 -3.43 -9.06
C ALA A 48 -7.52 -2.93 -10.11
N ARG A 49 -8.50 -3.76 -10.52
CA ARG A 49 -9.50 -3.39 -11.52
C ARG A 49 -10.45 -2.34 -10.95
N LYS A 50 -10.84 -1.35 -11.77
CA LYS A 50 -11.96 -0.47 -11.44
C LYS A 50 -13.23 -1.30 -11.41
N GLN A 51 -13.98 -1.19 -10.33
CA GLN A 51 -15.29 -1.81 -10.20
C GLN A 51 -16.39 -0.76 -10.31
N HIS A 52 -17.59 -1.21 -10.70
CA HIS A 52 -18.72 -0.30 -10.80
C HIS A 52 -19.05 0.28 -9.42
N GLY A 53 -19.25 1.59 -9.36
CA GLY A 53 -19.55 2.30 -8.12
C GLY A 53 -18.33 2.74 -7.30
N ASP A 54 -17.10 2.32 -7.61
CA ASP A 54 -15.88 2.70 -6.85
C ASP A 54 -15.77 4.21 -6.59
N ASP A 55 -16.19 5.05 -7.55
CA ASP A 55 -16.12 6.52 -7.47
C ASP A 55 -17.10 7.12 -6.45
N ALA A 56 -18.19 6.41 -6.12
CA ALA A 56 -19.22 6.84 -5.17
C ALA A 56 -18.98 6.28 -3.76
N ILE A 57 -17.97 5.42 -3.58
CA ILE A 57 -17.70 4.71 -2.33
C ILE A 57 -17.10 5.66 -1.28
N ARG A 58 -17.83 5.93 -0.20
CA ARG A 58 -17.35 6.63 1.00
C ARG A 58 -17.00 5.65 2.13
N THR A 59 -15.94 4.88 1.98
CA THR A 59 -15.59 3.80 2.94
C THR A 59 -14.42 4.09 3.85
N GLY A 60 -13.69 5.17 3.62
CA GLY A 60 -12.42 5.40 4.29
C GLY A 60 -11.36 4.35 3.96
N THR A 61 -11.58 3.46 2.98
CA THR A 61 -10.62 2.41 2.59
C THR A 61 -10.09 2.59 1.17
N LEU A 62 -8.77 2.46 1.03
CA LEU A 62 -8.07 2.47 -0.26
C LEU A 62 -7.41 1.12 -0.54
N PHE A 63 -7.24 0.80 -1.82
CA PHE A 63 -6.31 -0.22 -2.30
C PHE A 63 -5.20 0.44 -3.11
N GLY A 64 -3.95 0.26 -2.68
CA GLY A 64 -2.79 0.67 -3.46
C GLY A 64 -2.49 -0.35 -4.55
N ILE A 65 -2.55 0.16 -5.77
CA ILE A 65 -2.34 -0.61 -6.99
C ILE A 65 -0.84 -0.78 -7.18
N SER A 66 -0.07 0.31 -7.21
CA SER A 66 1.38 0.21 -7.34
C SER A 66 2.08 1.39 -6.69
N LEU A 67 3.22 1.09 -6.06
CA LEU A 67 4.25 2.04 -5.67
C LEU A 67 5.52 1.67 -6.42
N SER A 68 5.92 2.49 -7.37
CA SER A 68 7.18 2.31 -8.11
C SER A 68 8.11 3.44 -7.74
N SER A 69 9.37 3.14 -7.42
CA SER A 69 10.35 4.15 -7.10
C SER A 69 11.76 3.72 -7.48
N VAL A 70 12.54 4.66 -8.02
CA VAL A 70 13.99 4.52 -8.21
C VAL A 70 14.79 5.29 -7.16
N ASP A 71 14.10 6.04 -6.29
CA ASP A 71 14.70 6.87 -5.23
C ASP A 71 13.89 6.74 -3.92
N SER A 72 14.56 6.34 -2.84
CA SER A 72 13.90 6.13 -1.54
C SER A 72 13.31 7.42 -0.94
N LYS A 73 13.95 8.57 -1.17
CA LYS A 73 13.45 9.89 -0.75
C LYS A 73 12.24 10.28 -1.58
N ALA A 74 12.21 9.96 -2.87
CA ALA A 74 11.04 10.22 -3.72
C ALA A 74 9.80 9.42 -3.25
N ALA A 75 9.98 8.15 -2.87
CA ALA A 75 8.91 7.34 -2.29
C ALA A 75 8.40 7.94 -0.97
N ASN A 76 9.29 8.40 -0.10
CA ASN A 76 8.90 9.07 1.15
C ASN A 76 8.18 10.40 0.90
N ALA A 77 8.62 11.18 -0.09
CA ALA A 77 7.97 12.43 -0.47
C ALA A 77 6.52 12.21 -0.95
N ILE A 78 6.24 11.10 -1.64
CA ILE A 78 4.87 10.72 -2.00
C ILE A 78 4.02 10.51 -0.75
N PHE A 79 4.51 9.75 0.24
CA PHE A 79 3.75 9.50 1.47
C PHE A 79 3.53 10.79 2.28
N GLU A 80 4.56 11.62 2.43
CA GLU A 80 4.45 12.93 3.09
C GLU A 80 3.43 13.85 2.41
N PHE A 81 3.40 13.84 1.08
CA PHE A 81 2.42 14.59 0.31
C PHE A 81 1.02 14.01 0.52
N PHE A 82 0.87 12.69 0.44
CA PHE A 82 -0.43 12.03 0.38
C PHE A 82 -1.18 12.00 1.73
N TRP A 83 -0.51 11.80 2.86
CA TRP A 83 -1.19 11.61 4.16
C TRP A 83 -2.10 12.76 4.60
N PRO A 84 -1.73 14.04 4.47
CA PRO A 84 -2.64 15.16 4.75
C PRO A 84 -3.94 15.10 3.95
N TYR A 85 -3.86 14.74 2.66
CA TYR A 85 -5.05 14.59 1.80
C TYR A 85 -5.85 13.36 2.21
N ALA A 86 -5.16 12.25 2.54
CA ALA A 86 -5.82 11.04 3.01
C ALA A 86 -6.70 11.32 4.22
N LEU A 87 -6.16 12.03 5.22
CA LEU A 87 -6.88 12.46 6.42
C LEU A 87 -8.04 13.41 6.10
N LYS A 88 -7.81 14.41 5.26
CA LYS A 88 -8.84 15.40 4.91
C LYS A 88 -10.05 14.75 4.22
N GLN A 89 -9.80 13.74 3.41
CA GLN A 89 -10.85 12.97 2.73
C GLN A 89 -11.45 11.86 3.62
N GLY A 90 -10.90 11.63 4.81
CA GLY A 90 -11.40 10.64 5.75
C GLY A 90 -10.98 9.21 5.46
N TRP A 91 -9.90 9.00 4.70
CA TRP A 91 -9.29 7.69 4.52
C TRP A 91 -8.59 7.25 5.81
N SER A 92 -8.83 6.02 6.22
CA SER A 92 -8.30 5.39 7.45
C SER A 92 -7.45 4.17 7.16
N ASP A 93 -7.76 3.43 6.10
CA ASP A 93 -7.20 2.11 5.84
C ASP A 93 -6.67 2.03 4.41
N VAL A 94 -5.47 1.46 4.27
CA VAL A 94 -4.83 1.25 2.98
C VAL A 94 -4.40 -0.21 2.86
N TYR A 95 -5.02 -0.92 1.92
CA TYR A 95 -4.65 -2.27 1.54
C TYR A 95 -3.57 -2.25 0.45
N LEU A 96 -2.65 -3.21 0.50
CA LEU A 96 -1.72 -3.49 -0.60
C LEU A 96 -1.67 -4.98 -0.87
N GLY A 97 -1.47 -5.34 -2.14
CA GLY A 97 -0.94 -6.64 -2.49
C GLY A 97 0.59 -6.61 -2.46
N SER A 98 1.21 -7.60 -1.84
CA SER A 98 2.66 -7.80 -1.90
C SER A 98 2.99 -9.20 -2.41
N PRO A 99 3.97 -9.37 -3.32
CA PRO A 99 4.62 -10.65 -3.50
C PRO A 99 5.43 -11.01 -2.24
N VAL A 100 5.88 -12.26 -2.18
CA VAL A 100 6.68 -12.82 -1.10
C VAL A 100 8.00 -13.37 -1.70
N PRO A 101 8.90 -12.51 -2.19
CA PRO A 101 10.04 -12.91 -3.03
C PRO A 101 11.04 -13.86 -2.35
N GLY A 102 11.08 -13.92 -1.02
CA GLY A 102 11.96 -14.83 -0.31
C GLY A 102 11.41 -16.26 -0.16
N LEU A 103 10.17 -16.51 -0.59
CA LEU A 103 9.46 -17.77 -0.31
C LEU A 103 10.16 -18.99 -0.91
N ARG A 104 10.40 -19.02 -2.24
CA ARG A 104 11.02 -20.21 -2.87
C ARG A 104 12.34 -20.57 -2.20
N GLY A 105 13.22 -19.58 -2.02
CA GLY A 105 14.54 -19.80 -1.45
C GLY A 105 14.51 -20.23 0.02
N TRP A 106 13.45 -19.89 0.76
CA TRP A 106 13.27 -20.35 2.13
C TRP A 106 12.76 -21.79 2.17
N LEU A 107 11.73 -22.10 1.38
CA LEU A 107 11.14 -23.45 1.32
C LEU A 107 12.13 -24.49 0.81
N SER A 108 13.00 -24.14 -0.13
CA SER A 108 14.05 -25.06 -0.61
C SER A 108 15.04 -25.47 0.49
N LYS A 109 15.19 -24.67 1.54
CA LYS A 109 16.05 -24.94 2.70
C LYS A 109 15.30 -25.47 3.91
N ASN A 110 13.97 -25.36 3.91
CA ASN A 110 13.09 -25.71 5.01
C ASN A 110 11.81 -26.36 4.44
N PRO A 111 11.90 -27.58 3.89
CA PRO A 111 10.80 -28.20 3.15
C PRO A 111 9.56 -28.49 4.02
N ASP A 112 9.73 -28.67 5.33
CA ASP A 112 8.64 -28.97 6.27
C ASP A 112 7.84 -27.73 6.70
N ILE A 113 8.30 -26.53 6.33
CA ILE A 113 7.64 -25.27 6.68
C ILE A 113 6.56 -24.94 5.66
N THR A 114 5.36 -24.61 6.14
CA THR A 114 4.27 -24.14 5.29
C THR A 114 4.49 -22.70 4.83
N VAL A 115 3.90 -22.32 3.69
CA VAL A 115 3.85 -20.94 3.20
C VAL A 115 3.34 -19.97 4.28
N ALA A 116 2.28 -20.38 4.97
CA ALA A 116 1.63 -19.59 6.01
C ALA A 116 2.52 -19.32 7.23
N GLN A 117 3.35 -20.30 7.60
CA GLN A 117 4.37 -20.12 8.64
C GLN A 117 5.44 -19.15 8.16
N TYR A 118 6.04 -19.36 6.99
CA TYR A 118 7.09 -18.47 6.46
C TYR A 118 6.63 -17.00 6.38
N VAL A 119 5.45 -16.76 5.80
CA VAL A 119 4.88 -15.42 5.63
C VAL A 119 4.70 -14.68 6.96
N ARG A 120 4.39 -15.41 8.04
CA ARG A 120 4.19 -14.86 9.39
C ARG A 120 5.44 -14.90 10.25
N SER A 121 6.51 -15.55 9.79
CA SER A 121 7.75 -15.65 10.55
C SER A 121 8.46 -14.30 10.61
N GLU A 122 9.07 -14.05 11.77
CA GLU A 122 9.76 -12.81 12.06
C GLU A 122 11.17 -13.07 12.58
N ARG A 123 12.05 -12.08 12.40
CA ARG A 123 13.35 -11.99 13.05
C ARG A 123 13.48 -10.61 13.66
N GLN A 124 13.70 -10.55 14.97
CA GLN A 124 13.79 -9.29 15.74
C GLN A 124 12.55 -8.39 15.54
N GLY A 125 11.36 -8.98 15.53
CA GLY A 125 10.08 -8.26 15.38
C GLY A 125 9.82 -7.71 13.97
N LEU A 126 10.54 -8.20 12.96
CA LEU A 126 10.36 -7.82 11.56
C LEU A 126 10.09 -9.06 10.71
N PRO A 127 9.20 -8.99 9.70
CA PRO A 127 8.97 -10.11 8.77
C PRO A 127 10.28 -10.65 8.18
N LEU A 128 10.36 -11.97 8.02
CA LEU A 128 11.50 -12.62 7.36
C LEU A 128 11.61 -12.23 5.89
N ASP A 129 10.47 -12.23 5.18
CA ASP A 129 10.41 -11.86 3.77
C ASP A 129 10.82 -10.38 3.56
N PRO A 130 11.73 -10.09 2.62
CA PRO A 130 12.27 -8.75 2.44
C PRO A 130 11.23 -7.72 1.97
N GLN A 131 10.26 -8.11 1.15
CA GLN A 131 9.23 -7.20 0.67
C GLN A 131 8.22 -6.89 1.78
N LEU A 132 7.85 -7.89 2.58
CA LEU A 132 7.00 -7.67 3.74
C LEU A 132 7.70 -6.83 4.80
N ARG A 133 9.01 -7.04 5.02
CA ARG A 133 9.80 -6.19 5.91
C ARG A 133 9.81 -4.73 5.44
N TYR A 134 9.95 -4.50 4.14
CA TYR A 134 9.91 -3.16 3.56
C TYR A 134 8.58 -2.45 3.86
N TYR A 135 7.45 -3.12 3.62
CA TYR A 135 6.13 -2.52 3.88
C TYR A 135 5.78 -2.43 5.37
N PHE A 136 6.23 -3.37 6.18
CA PHE A 136 6.08 -3.33 7.64
C PHE A 136 6.72 -2.07 8.23
N LYS A 137 7.94 -1.74 7.75
CA LYS A 137 8.66 -0.50 8.09
C LYS A 137 7.99 0.78 7.59
N LYS A 138 6.91 0.68 6.81
CA LYS A 138 6.09 1.81 6.32
C LYS A 138 4.69 1.81 6.92
N GLY A 139 4.46 1.03 7.97
CA GLY A 139 3.19 0.97 8.70
C GLY A 139 2.19 -0.09 8.22
N PHE A 140 2.51 -0.90 7.21
CA PHE A 140 1.66 -2.02 6.78
C PHE A 140 1.94 -3.26 7.61
N ARG A 141 1.41 -3.27 8.84
CA ARG A 141 1.78 -4.26 9.88
C ARG A 141 0.86 -5.46 9.96
N LYS A 142 -0.29 -5.45 9.27
CA LYS A 142 -1.27 -6.54 9.34
C LYS A 142 -1.30 -7.34 8.06
N ILE A 143 -1.07 -8.65 8.16
CA ILE A 143 -1.36 -9.62 7.09
C ILE A 143 -2.83 -9.99 7.19
N VAL A 144 -3.60 -9.66 6.16
CA VAL A 144 -5.05 -9.86 6.11
C VAL A 144 -5.38 -11.20 5.47
N ALA A 145 -4.68 -11.56 4.40
CA ALA A 145 -4.86 -12.82 3.71
C ALA A 145 -3.54 -13.26 3.06
N ILE A 146 -3.37 -14.58 2.93
CA ILE A 146 -2.37 -15.23 2.11
C ILE A 146 -3.15 -15.90 0.99
N LYS A 147 -2.78 -15.63 -0.26
CA LYS A 147 -3.55 -16.03 -1.44
C LYS A 147 -2.60 -16.70 -2.43
N ASP A 148 -2.96 -17.91 -2.84
CA ASP A 148 -2.28 -18.62 -3.92
C ASP A 148 -2.67 -18.01 -5.27
N ASN A 149 -1.75 -18.04 -6.24
CA ASN A 149 -1.94 -17.47 -7.58
C ASN A 149 -2.35 -15.98 -7.57
N TYR A 150 -1.93 -15.23 -6.56
CA TYR A 150 -2.33 -13.82 -6.37
C TYR A 150 -1.52 -12.86 -7.25
N PHE A 151 -0.24 -13.15 -7.44
CA PHE A 151 0.68 -12.44 -8.34
C PHE A 151 1.39 -13.44 -9.24
N PRO A 152 1.50 -13.21 -10.56
CA PRO A 152 2.43 -13.97 -11.39
C PRO A 152 3.85 -13.52 -11.03
N HIS A 153 4.47 -14.21 -10.08
CA HIS A 153 5.77 -13.86 -9.53
C HIS A 153 6.49 -15.13 -9.09
N GLU A 154 7.39 -15.58 -9.97
CA GLU A 154 8.10 -16.84 -9.85
C GLU A 154 8.79 -16.98 -8.48
N PRO A 155 9.59 -16.02 -7.95
CA PRO A 155 10.23 -16.15 -6.62
C PRO A 155 9.25 -16.36 -5.45
N SER A 156 7.99 -15.99 -5.64
CA SER A 156 6.92 -16.16 -4.65
C SER A 156 6.06 -17.40 -4.88
N LEU A 157 6.39 -18.25 -5.85
CA LEU A 157 5.54 -19.40 -6.23
C LEU A 157 4.09 -18.97 -6.52
N ASP A 158 3.96 -17.78 -7.11
CA ASP A 158 2.70 -17.07 -7.36
C ASP A 158 1.83 -16.78 -6.12
N VAL A 159 2.35 -17.06 -4.92
CA VAL A 159 1.75 -16.65 -3.66
C VAL A 159 1.90 -15.15 -3.51
N GLY A 160 0.85 -14.51 -3.03
CA GLY A 160 0.92 -13.15 -2.55
C GLY A 160 0.10 -12.95 -1.30
N VAL A 161 0.31 -11.79 -0.70
CA VAL A 161 -0.31 -11.44 0.57
C VAL A 161 -1.01 -10.11 0.46
N LEU A 162 -2.21 -10.08 1.03
CA LEU A 162 -2.95 -8.85 1.22
C LEU A 162 -2.55 -8.29 2.59
N ILE A 163 -1.93 -7.12 2.59
CA ILE A 163 -1.50 -6.42 3.81
C ILE A 163 -2.31 -5.14 4.02
N LEU A 164 -2.42 -4.72 5.26
CA LEU A 164 -3.15 -3.52 5.67
C LEU A 164 -2.26 -2.60 6.50
N GLY A 165 -2.24 -1.33 6.11
CA GLY A 165 -1.70 -0.21 6.86
C GLY A 165 -2.81 0.77 7.23
N LYS A 166 -2.57 1.55 8.28
CA LYS A 166 -3.48 2.63 8.68
C LYS A 166 -2.93 3.97 8.24
N VAL A 167 -3.81 4.84 7.75
CA VAL A 167 -3.49 6.25 7.58
C VAL A 167 -3.18 6.82 8.98
N PRO A 168 -2.03 7.47 9.19
CA PRO A 168 -1.65 7.91 10.53
C PRO A 168 -2.63 8.94 11.05
N LEU A 169 -2.96 8.90 12.35
CA LEU A 169 -3.95 9.77 13.02
C LEU A 169 -5.41 9.61 12.57
N SER A 170 -5.72 8.67 11.68
CA SER A 170 -7.08 8.47 11.14
C SER A 170 -8.16 8.14 12.18
N GLY A 171 -7.79 7.68 13.38
CA GLY A 171 -8.72 7.43 14.49
C GLY A 171 -9.51 8.67 14.92
N LEU A 172 -9.02 9.87 14.62
CA LEU A 172 -9.69 11.15 14.87
C LEU A 172 -10.10 11.87 13.58
N SER A 173 -10.44 11.11 12.53
CA SER A 173 -10.78 11.65 11.20
C SER A 173 -11.80 12.78 11.20
N PHE A 174 -12.77 12.78 12.13
CA PHE A 174 -13.76 13.85 12.26
C PHE A 174 -13.13 15.22 12.60
N ILE A 175 -12.06 15.24 13.40
CA ILE A 175 -11.31 16.45 13.74
C ILE A 175 -10.55 16.92 12.50
N TRP A 176 -9.79 16.02 11.88
CA TRP A 176 -8.92 16.35 10.74
C TRP A 176 -9.70 16.84 9.52
N LYS A 177 -10.94 16.38 9.33
CA LYS A 177 -11.86 16.89 8.29
C LYS A 177 -12.18 18.39 8.47
N ARG A 178 -12.17 18.91 9.70
CA ARG A 178 -12.42 20.33 9.98
C ARG A 178 -11.15 21.18 9.93
N VAL A 179 -9.98 20.58 10.15
CA VAL A 179 -8.70 21.29 10.07
C VAL A 179 -8.41 21.73 8.62
N PRO A 180 -7.99 22.99 8.38
CA PRO A 180 -7.55 23.43 7.05
C PRO A 180 -6.36 22.61 6.54
N LEU A 181 -6.39 22.23 5.26
CA LEU A 181 -5.32 21.42 4.65
C LEU A 181 -3.92 22.05 4.77
N PRO A 182 -3.71 23.37 4.62
CA PRO A 182 -2.38 23.97 4.79
C PRO A 182 -1.76 23.73 6.16
N TRP A 183 -2.60 23.59 7.21
CA TRP A 183 -2.13 23.31 8.55
C TRP A 183 -1.65 21.86 8.67
N LEU A 184 -2.42 20.91 8.13
CA LEU A 184 -2.01 19.50 8.06
C LEU A 184 -0.67 19.34 7.29
N GLN A 185 -0.52 20.08 6.19
CA GLN A 185 0.72 20.07 5.39
C GLN A 185 1.92 20.66 6.15
N ARG A 186 1.73 21.68 6.98
CA ARG A 186 2.79 22.23 7.84
C ARG A 186 3.22 21.24 8.93
N MET A 187 2.26 20.50 9.48
CA MET A 187 2.53 19.50 10.51
C MET A 187 3.12 18.19 9.98
N LYS A 188 3.37 18.07 8.67
CA LYS A 188 3.75 16.80 8.05
C LYS A 188 5.02 16.18 8.62
N LYS A 189 6.01 17.01 8.96
CA LYS A 189 7.29 16.57 9.52
C LYS A 189 7.18 16.09 10.98
N LEU A 190 6.15 16.54 11.70
CA LEU A 190 5.95 16.21 13.11
C LEU A 190 5.21 14.87 13.27
N PHE A 191 4.28 14.56 12.37
CA PHE A 191 3.41 13.39 12.52
C PHE A 191 3.68 12.25 11.55
N PHE A 192 4.32 12.52 10.40
CA PHE A 192 4.45 11.52 9.32
C PHE A 192 5.90 11.13 9.00
N ALA A 193 6.90 11.76 9.61
CA ALA A 193 8.32 11.47 9.38
C ALA A 193 8.88 10.29 10.20
N CYS A 194 8.12 9.79 11.19
CA CYS A 194 8.52 8.69 12.07
C CYS A 194 7.87 7.33 11.70
N LEU A 195 7.38 7.18 10.47
CA LEU A 195 6.66 5.98 10.01
C LEU A 195 7.32 5.28 8.83
#